data_AF-A0A2P8WDZ4-F1
#
_entry.id   AF-A0A2P8WDZ4-F1
#
_cell.length_a   1.000
_cell.length_b   1.000
_cell.length_c   1.000
_cell.angle_alpha   90.00
_cell.angle_beta   90.00
_cell.angle_gamma   90.00
#
_symmetry.space_group_name_H-M   'P 1'
#
loop_
_entity.id
_entity.type
_entity.pdbx_description
1 polymer ?
#
loop_
_entity_poly.entity_id
_entity_poly.type
_entity_poly.pdbx_seq_one_letter_code
_entity_poly.pdbx_strand_id
1 'polypeptide(L)' 'MPGISQQRLRQWLQMQFTCQNPRLQQRQWGLTFPTPLGLAAGFDKDGEAIATWPAFGFGFCEVGTVTPQPQPGNPK' A
#
# COMPACT_ATOMS: atom_id res chain seq x y z
N MET A 1 20.44 -10.90 7.00
CA MET A 1 21.07 -9.81 7.76
C MET A 1 20.41 -9.69 9.12
N PRO A 2 21.15 -9.52 10.22
CA PRO A 2 20.64 -9.74 11.57
C PRO A 2 19.70 -8.60 12.03
N GLY A 3 18.48 -8.96 12.41
CA GLY A 3 17.80 -8.45 13.61
C GLY A 3 17.23 -7.04 13.63
N ILE A 4 16.92 -6.38 12.51
CA ILE A 4 16.10 -5.15 12.57
C ILE A 4 14.67 -5.56 12.93
N SER A 5 14.19 -5.12 14.09
CA SER A 5 12.78 -5.24 14.47
C SER A 5 11.89 -4.68 13.36
N GLN A 6 10.87 -5.43 12.94
CA GLN A 6 9.93 -5.01 11.88
C GLN A 6 9.32 -3.63 12.16
N GLN A 7 9.14 -3.29 13.44
CA GLN A 7 8.66 -1.97 13.86
C GLN A 7 9.66 -0.86 13.56
N ARG A 8 10.97 -1.09 13.77
CA ARG A 8 12.02 -0.11 13.47
C ARG A 8 12.16 0.11 11.97
N LEU A 9 12.09 -0.96 11.19
CA LEU A 9 12.09 -0.86 9.73
C LEU A 9 10.88 -0.06 9.23
N ARG A 10 9.68 -0.38 9.73
CA ARG A 10 8.46 0.35 9.37
C ARG A 10 8.55 1.84 9.70
N GLN A 11 9.04 2.17 10.89
CA GLN A 11 9.20 3.57 11.31
C GLN A 11 10.22 4.30 10.43
N TRP A 12 11.33 3.65 10.08
CA TRP A 12 12.31 4.22 9.16
C TRP A 12 11.71 4.47 7.77
N LEU A 13 10.98 3.51 7.20
CA LEU A 13 10.29 3.68 5.91
C LEU A 13 9.31 4.85 5.94
N GLN A 14 8.52 4.95 7.01
CA GLN A 14 7.58 6.06 7.20
C GLN A 14 8.29 7.41 7.20
N MET A 15 9.42 7.52 7.90
CA MET A 15 10.20 8.75 7.95
C MET A 15 10.78 9.16 6.58
N GLN A 16 11.06 8.22 5.69
CA GLN A 16 11.62 8.51 4.37
C GLN A 16 10.57 8.79 3.30
N PHE A 17 9.46 8.04 3.33
CA PHE A 17 8.51 7.99 2.22
C PHE A 17 7.16 8.65 2.50
N THR A 18 6.83 8.97 3.76
CA THR A 18 5.54 9.60 4.07
C THR A 18 5.63 11.13 4.03
N CYS A 19 4.60 11.77 3.48
CA CYS A 19 4.42 13.22 3.51
C CYS A 19 3.06 13.53 4.15
N GLN A 20 3.08 14.21 5.29
CA GLN A 20 1.85 14.65 5.97
C GLN A 20 1.59 16.12 5.64
N ASN A 21 0.70 16.37 4.69
CA ASN A 21 0.28 17.72 4.32
C ASN A 21 -1.25 17.78 4.22
N PRO A 22 -1.93 18.63 5.02
CA PRO A 22 -3.39 18.75 4.98
C PRO A 22 -3.95 19.05 3.58
N ARG A 23 -3.17 19.69 2.71
CA ARG A 23 -3.56 19.99 1.32
C ARG A 23 -3.73 18.74 0.45
N LEU A 24 -3.13 17.62 0.85
CA LEU A 24 -3.22 16.35 0.13
C LEU A 24 -4.44 15.51 0.58
N GLN A 25 -5.03 15.80 1.74
CA GLN A 25 -6.15 15.01 2.24
C GLN A 25 -7.36 15.08 1.30
N GLN A 26 -7.99 13.93 1.02
CA GLN A 26 -9.20 13.83 0.20
C GLN A 26 -10.34 13.19 0.99
N ARG A 27 -11.57 13.66 0.77
CA ARG A 27 -12.78 13.00 1.29
C ARG A 27 -13.66 12.56 0.13
N GLN A 28 -13.79 11.25 -0.07
CA GLN A 28 -14.52 10.65 -1.19
C GLN A 28 -15.33 9.46 -0.69
N TRP A 29 -16.57 9.30 -1.17
CA TRP A 29 -17.46 8.18 -0.80
C TRP A 29 -17.60 7.93 0.72
N GLY A 30 -17.56 8.98 1.53
CA GLY A 30 -17.61 8.88 3.00
C GLY A 30 -16.29 8.45 3.67
N LEU A 31 -15.24 8.18 2.90
CA LEU A 31 -13.90 7.85 3.37
C LEU A 31 -12.98 9.07 3.35
N THR A 32 -12.01 9.09 4.26
CA THR A 32 -10.95 10.10 4.29
C THR A 32 -9.61 9.45 3.93
N PHE A 33 -9.00 9.92 2.85
CA PHE A 33 -7.68 9.49 2.40
C PHE A 33 -6.63 10.54 2.81
N PRO A 34 -5.53 10.15 3.46
CA PRO A 34 -4.53 11.11 3.94
C PRO A 34 -3.76 11.78 2.80
N THR A 35 -3.69 11.14 1.64
CA THR A 35 -3.04 11.61 0.41
C THR A 35 -3.80 11.05 -0.79
N PRO A 36 -3.82 11.72 -1.98
CA PRO A 36 -4.54 11.22 -3.13
C PRO A 36 -3.75 10.13 -3.88
N LEU A 37 -2.51 9.84 -3.47
CA LEU A 37 -1.65 8.84 -4.08
C LEU A 37 -1.98 7.44 -3.55
N GLY A 38 -2.28 6.51 -4.44
CA GLY A 38 -2.52 5.10 -4.10
C GLY A 38 -1.72 4.12 -4.94
N LEU A 39 -1.57 2.90 -4.43
CA LEU A 39 -1.00 1.77 -5.16
C LEU A 39 -2.09 1.14 -6.03
N ALA A 40 -1.88 1.06 -7.33
CA ALA A 40 -2.87 0.52 -8.26
C ALA A 40 -2.95 -1.02 -8.20
N ALA A 41 -4.10 -1.56 -8.62
CA ALA A 41 -4.29 -3.00 -8.78
C ALA A 41 -3.27 -3.61 -9.74
N GLY A 42 -3.03 -4.90 -9.56
CA GLY A 42 -2.04 -5.68 -10.30
C GLY A 42 -0.67 -5.72 -9.63
N PHE A 43 -0.38 -4.79 -8.72
CA PHE A 43 0.88 -4.81 -7.97
C PHE A 43 0.87 -5.84 -6.84
N ASP A 44 -0.09 -5.74 -5.92
CA ASP A 44 -0.31 -6.71 -4.84
C ASP A 44 -1.53 -7.56 -5.20
N LYS A 45 -1.31 -8.57 -6.04
CA LYS A 45 -2.40 -9.36 -6.62
C LYS A 45 -3.10 -10.24 -5.60
N ASP A 46 -2.33 -10.80 -4.68
CA ASP A 46 -2.79 -11.79 -3.71
C ASP A 46 -2.92 -11.21 -2.29
N GLY A 47 -2.68 -9.90 -2.11
CA GLY A 47 -2.85 -9.20 -0.85
C GLY A 47 -1.78 -9.52 0.20
N GLU A 48 -0.58 -9.89 -0.24
CA GLU A 48 0.49 -10.38 0.62
C GLU A 48 1.08 -9.29 1.54
N ALA A 49 0.95 -8.01 1.16
CA ALA A 49 1.65 -6.92 1.83
C ALA A 49 0.76 -5.69 2.13
N ILE A 50 -0.56 -5.88 2.25
CA ILE A 50 -1.55 -4.82 2.48
C ILE A 50 -1.17 -3.89 3.64
N ALA A 51 -0.67 -4.44 4.76
CA ALA A 51 -0.30 -3.67 5.94
C ALA A 51 0.99 -2.82 5.76
N THR A 52 1.75 -3.08 4.71
CA THR A 52 3.06 -2.48 4.45
C THR A 52 2.97 -1.22 3.61
N TRP A 53 2.04 -1.15 2.66
CA TRP A 53 1.93 -0.03 1.71
C TRP A 53 1.79 1.36 2.34
N PRO A 54 1.08 1.54 3.47
CA PRO A 54 1.06 2.83 4.16
C PRO A 54 2.45 3.31 4.63
N ALA A 55 3.40 2.41 4.90
CA ALA A 55 4.75 2.79 5.30
C ALA A 55 5.57 3.39 4.14
N PHE A 56 5.17 3.14 2.89
CA PHE A 56 5.73 3.75 1.69
C PHE A 56 5.01 5.05 1.28
N GLY A 57 4.07 5.56 2.10
CA GLY A 57 3.41 6.84 1.85
C GLY A 57 2.14 6.76 1.00
N PHE A 58 1.68 5.57 0.62
CA PHE A 58 0.39 5.42 -0.07
C PHE A 58 -0.78 5.68 0.89
N GLY A 59 -1.76 6.47 0.43
CA GLY A 59 -2.98 6.76 1.17
C GLY A 59 -4.03 5.66 1.06
N PHE A 60 -3.93 4.83 0.02
CA PHE A 60 -4.72 3.63 -0.20
C PHE A 60 -3.96 2.66 -1.12
N CYS A 61 -4.39 1.40 -1.15
CA CYS A 61 -3.92 0.41 -2.11
C CYS A 61 -5.12 -0.35 -2.67
N GLU A 62 -5.13 -0.54 -3.98
CA GLU A 62 -6.08 -1.41 -4.66
C GLU A 62 -5.44 -2.79 -4.84
N VAL A 63 -5.99 -3.79 -4.16
CA VAL A 63 -5.49 -5.18 -4.16
C VAL A 63 -6.15 -5.95 -5.30
N GLY A 64 -5.42 -6.88 -5.91
CA GLY A 64 -5.94 -7.75 -6.96
C GLY A 64 -5.22 -7.55 -8.30
N THR A 65 -5.82 -7.92 -9.43
CA THR A 65 -7.19 -8.43 -9.59
C THR A 65 -7.34 -9.83 -9.03
N VAL A 66 -8.39 -10.03 -8.24
CA VAL A 66 -8.81 -11.35 -7.72
C VAL A 66 -9.86 -11.94 -8.65
N THR A 67 -9.74 -13.23 -8.94
CA THR A 67 -10.73 -14.00 -9.70
C THR A 67 -11.39 -15.03 -8.77
N PRO A 68 -12.66 -15.41 -8.97
CA PRO A 68 -13.35 -16.38 -8.11
C PRO A 68 -12.66 -17.75 -8.05
N GLN A 69 -11.91 -18.10 -9.11
CA GLN A 69 -11.10 -19.31 -9.21
C GLN A 69 -9.64 -18.93 -9.51
N PRO A 70 -8.65 -19.69 -9.03
CA PRO A 70 -7.25 -19.46 -9.34
C PRO A 70 -6.98 -19.51 -10.85
N GLN A 71 -6.13 -18.60 -11.34
CA GLN A 71 -5.74 -18.54 -12.76
C GLN A 71 -4.21 -18.45 -12.86
N PRO A 72 -3.54 -19.36 -13.60
CA PRO A 72 -2.08 -19.41 -13.68
C PRO A 72 -1.45 -18.22 -14.43
N GLY A 73 -2.26 -17.40 -15.12
CA GLY A 73 -1.78 -16.29 -15.94
C GLY A 73 -1.19 -16.75 -17.27
N ASN A 74 -0.61 -15.79 -18.00
CA ASN A 74 -0.01 -16.06 -19.31
C ASN A 74 1.36 -16.78 -19.16
N PRO A 75 1.77 -17.59 -20.16
CA PRO A 75 3.15 -18.07 -20.25
C PRO A 75 4.14 -16.90 -20.21
N LYS A 76 5.30 -17.12 -19.56
CA LYS A 76 6.39 -16.15 -19.46
C LYS A 76 7.37 -16.28 -20.62
#